data_AF-A0A924IIZ8-F1
#
_entry.id   AF-A0A924IIZ8-F1
#
_cell.length_a   1.000
_cell.length_b   1.000
_cell.length_c   1.000
_cell.angle_alpha   90.00
_cell.angle_beta   90.00
_cell.angle_gamma   90.00
#
_symmetry.space_group_name_H-M   'P 1'
#
loop_
_entity.id
_entity.type
_entity.pdbx_description
1 polymer ?
#
loop_
_entity_poly.entity_id
_entity_poly.type
_entity_poly.pdbx_seq_one_letter_code
_entity_poly.pdbx_strand_id
1 'polypeptide(L)'
;MSAVDSTSSRSIFMPNKKEAHESGKVGPAGLKRNSETRKNELEAFSKSDSKVDIADAIKDFARIKKVADAAPDIDNTDKIARLKAQIADGSYKIDLDGLSDKIMEQEF
;
A
#
# COMPACT_ATOMS: atom_id res chain seq x y z
N MET A 1 -30.67 -43.11 -28.75
CA MET A 1 -29.97 -42.75 -30.00
C MET A 1 -30.02 -41.24 -30.15
N SER A 2 -28.86 -40.68 -30.51
CA SER A 2 -28.45 -39.28 -30.44
C SER A 2 -29.12 -38.36 -31.48
N ALA A 3 -29.14 -37.06 -31.19
CA ALA A 3 -28.53 -36.04 -32.06
C ALA A 3 -28.44 -34.70 -31.29
N VAL A 4 -27.24 -34.39 -30.79
CA VAL A 4 -26.83 -33.02 -30.44
C VAL A 4 -26.28 -32.40 -31.71
N ASP A 5 -26.84 -31.28 -32.16
CA ASP A 5 -26.30 -30.55 -33.29
C ASP A 5 -25.39 -29.43 -32.78
N SER A 6 -24.09 -29.70 -32.87
CA SER A 6 -23.00 -28.82 -32.50
C SER A 6 -22.54 -28.05 -33.74
N THR A 7 -23.07 -26.85 -33.93
CA THR A 7 -22.45 -25.81 -34.78
C THR A 7 -22.45 -24.51 -33.96
N SER A 8 -21.38 -24.24 -33.19
CA SER A 8 -20.21 -23.47 -33.66
C SER A 8 -20.68 -22.26 -34.49
N SER A 9 -20.61 -21.00 -34.06
CA SER A 9 -19.43 -20.34 -33.48
C SER A 9 -19.83 -18.99 -32.85
N ARG A 10 -20.12 -18.92 -31.55
CA ARG A 10 -20.10 -17.66 -30.77
C ARG A 10 -19.50 -17.92 -29.40
N SER A 11 -18.19 -17.73 -29.31
CA SER A 11 -17.39 -17.90 -28.09
C SER A 11 -17.87 -16.98 -26.97
N ILE A 12 -17.92 -17.53 -25.76
CA ILE A 12 -18.34 -16.89 -24.49
C ILE A 12 -17.24 -15.98 -23.91
N PHE A 13 -16.07 -15.91 -24.56
CA PHE A 13 -14.92 -15.17 -24.09
C PHE A 13 -14.53 -14.08 -25.12
N MET A 14 -14.79 -12.82 -24.76
CA MET A 14 -14.34 -11.55 -25.37
C MET A 14 -15.15 -11.01 -26.59
N PRO A 15 -15.02 -9.70 -26.93
CA PRO A 15 -15.39 -8.51 -26.15
C PRO A 15 -16.14 -7.47 -27.04
N ASN A 16 -16.78 -6.45 -26.46
CA ASN A 16 -17.35 -5.29 -27.15
C ASN A 16 -18.41 -5.55 -28.26
N LYS A 17 -19.69 -5.67 -27.88
CA LYS A 17 -20.78 -5.10 -28.69
C LYS A 17 -21.52 -4.08 -27.85
N LYS A 18 -21.43 -2.81 -28.25
CA LYS A 18 -22.26 -1.72 -27.75
C LYS A 18 -23.68 -1.91 -28.28
N GLU A 19 -24.42 -2.81 -27.66
CA GLU A 19 -25.89 -2.79 -27.72
C GLU A 19 -26.31 -1.83 -26.61
N ALA A 20 -26.80 -0.65 -26.98
CA ALA A 20 -27.35 0.33 -26.06
C ALA A 20 -28.66 -0.21 -25.47
N HIS A 21 -28.57 -1.12 -24.51
CA HIS A 21 -29.69 -1.41 -23.63
C HIS A 21 -29.81 -0.25 -22.66
N GLU A 22 -30.71 0.65 -23.04
CA GLU A 22 -31.52 1.50 -22.18
C GLU A 22 -31.41 1.06 -20.71
N SER A 23 -30.73 1.88 -19.89
CA SER A 23 -30.60 1.64 -18.46
C SER A 23 -32.00 1.65 -17.88
N GLY A 24 -32.61 0.47 -17.78
CA GLY A 24 -33.84 0.25 -17.04
C GLY A 24 -33.59 0.80 -15.65
N LYS A 25 -34.17 1.97 -15.38
CA LYS A 25 -34.31 2.48 -14.02
C LYS A 25 -34.92 1.34 -13.24
N VAL A 26 -34.10 0.68 -12.41
CA VAL A 26 -34.59 -0.22 -11.39
C VAL A 26 -35.60 0.60 -10.59
N GLY A 27 -36.89 0.28 -10.79
CA GLY A 27 -37.98 0.96 -10.11
C GLY A 27 -37.75 0.92 -8.60
N PRO A 28 -38.36 1.83 -7.83
CA PRO A 28 -38.13 1.93 -6.38
C PRO A 28 -38.54 0.69 -5.56
N ALA A 29 -38.97 -0.40 -6.21
CA ALA A 29 -39.45 -1.64 -5.63
C ALA A 29 -38.37 -2.74 -5.45
N GLY A 30 -37.07 -2.45 -5.62
CA GLY A 30 -36.02 -3.47 -5.56
C GLY A 30 -35.01 -3.35 -4.41
N LEU A 31 -34.88 -2.18 -3.78
CA LEU A 31 -33.98 -1.99 -2.66
C LEU A 31 -34.79 -2.09 -1.37
N LYS A 32 -34.94 -3.31 -0.85
CA LYS A 32 -35.34 -3.50 0.56
C LYS A 32 -34.29 -2.80 1.41
N ARG A 33 -34.56 -1.55 1.79
CA ARG A 33 -33.76 -0.82 2.78
C ARG A 33 -33.71 -1.71 4.01
N ASN A 34 -32.51 -1.90 4.56
CA ASN A 34 -32.38 -2.61 5.82
C ASN A 34 -33.33 -1.98 6.85
N SER A 35 -33.99 -2.81 7.65
CA SER A 35 -34.76 -2.29 8.78
C SER A 35 -33.83 -1.45 9.66
N GLU A 36 -34.37 -0.40 10.28
CA GLU A 36 -33.57 0.46 11.19
C GLU A 36 -32.94 -0.38 12.31
N THR A 37 -33.60 -1.49 12.71
CA THR A 37 -33.06 -2.50 13.63
C THR A 37 -31.78 -3.15 13.11
N ARG A 38 -31.77 -3.61 11.85
CA ARG A 38 -30.61 -4.26 11.24
C ARG A 38 -29.48 -3.27 10.99
N LYS A 39 -29.79 -2.00 10.73
CA LYS A 39 -28.79 -0.93 10.64
C LYS A 39 -28.10 -0.71 12.00
N ASN A 40 -28.88 -0.65 13.09
CA ASN A 40 -28.34 -0.49 14.43
C ASN A 40 -27.50 -1.70 14.86
N GLU A 41 -27.92 -2.92 14.52
CA GLU A 41 -27.14 -4.14 14.74
C GLU A 41 -25.81 -4.11 13.98
N LEU A 42 -25.84 -3.76 12.69
CA LEU A 42 -24.62 -3.66 11.88
C LEU A 42 -23.68 -2.57 12.38
N GLU A 43 -24.21 -1.43 12.84
CA GLU A 43 -23.39 -0.40 13.48
C GLU A 43 -22.78 -0.86 14.80
N ALA A 44 -23.53 -1.62 15.62
CA ALA A 44 -23.03 -2.17 16.86
C ALA A 44 -21.91 -3.20 16.62
N PHE A 45 -22.13 -4.14 15.68
CA PHE A 45 -21.13 -5.12 15.26
C PHE A 45 -19.91 -4.45 14.63
N SER A 46 -20.10 -3.45 13.76
CA SER A 46 -19.00 -2.70 13.16
C SER A 46 -18.20 -1.94 14.22
N LYS A 47 -18.84 -1.32 15.20
CA LYS A 47 -18.15 -0.62 16.29
C LYS A 47 -17.37 -1.56 17.21
N SER A 48 -17.90 -2.76 17.49
CA SER A 48 -17.17 -3.75 18.30
C SER A 48 -15.99 -4.37 17.55
N ASP A 49 -16.13 -4.63 16.26
CA ASP A 49 -15.09 -5.25 15.43
C ASP A 49 -14.00 -4.24 15.03
N SER A 50 -14.36 -2.96 14.88
CA SER A 50 -13.42 -1.88 14.52
C SER A 50 -12.66 -1.30 15.71
N LYS A 51 -13.02 -1.64 16.95
CA LYS A 51 -12.38 -1.12 18.16
C LYS A 51 -11.34 -2.11 18.68
N VAL A 52 -10.33 -2.37 17.86
CA VAL A 52 -9.11 -3.04 18.33
C VAL A 52 -8.30 -2.00 19.10
N ASP A 53 -8.14 -2.19 20.40
CA ASP A 53 -7.31 -1.32 21.24
C ASP A 53 -5.83 -1.52 20.87
N ILE A 54 -5.37 -0.71 19.93
CA ILE A 54 -3.95 -0.64 19.56
C ILE A 54 -3.25 0.12 20.69
N ALA A 55 -2.29 -0.53 21.35
CA ALA A 55 -1.45 0.11 22.35
C ALA A 55 -0.76 1.36 21.78
N ASP A 56 -0.70 2.44 22.56
CA ASP A 56 -0.22 3.74 22.07
C ASP A 56 1.24 3.69 21.59
N ALA A 57 2.08 2.85 22.21
CA ALA A 57 3.45 2.60 21.76
C ALA A 57 3.54 2.08 20.30
N ILE A 58 2.56 1.27 19.88
CA ILE A 58 2.51 0.72 18.51
C ILE A 58 2.04 1.80 17.53
N LYS A 59 1.10 2.67 17.93
CA LYS A 59 0.67 3.82 17.12
C LYS A 59 1.81 4.79 16.88
N ASP A 60 2.61 5.04 17.92
CA ASP A 60 3.77 5.93 17.83
C ASP A 60 4.85 5.33 16.95
N PHE A 61 5.15 4.03 17.08
CA PHE A 61 6.07 3.34 16.18
C PHE A 61 5.62 3.41 14.71
N ALA A 62 4.32 3.19 14.45
CA ALA A 62 3.78 3.29 13.09
C ALA A 62 3.88 4.72 12.53
N ARG A 63 3.69 5.75 13.36
CA ARG A 63 3.84 7.15 12.97
C ARG A 63 5.30 7.49 12.66
N ILE A 64 6.24 7.07 13.51
CA ILE A 64 7.67 7.27 13.32
C ILE A 64 8.13 6.57 12.04
N LYS A 65 7.74 5.31 11.84
CA LYS A 65 8.06 4.55 10.63
C LYS A 65 7.55 5.24 9.37
N LYS A 66 6.29 5.71 9.39
CA LYS A 66 5.72 6.45 8.26
C LYS A 66 6.47 7.75 7.96
N VAL A 67 6.95 8.45 8.98
CA VAL A 67 7.76 9.67 8.82
C VAL A 67 9.15 9.34 8.30
N ALA A 68 9.76 8.25 8.76
CA ALA A 68 11.06 7.78 8.29
C ALA A 68 10.99 7.30 6.82
N ASP A 69 9.96 6.55 6.46
CA ASP A 69 9.73 6.07 5.08
C ASP A 69 9.34 7.22 4.13
N ALA A 70 8.74 8.29 4.66
CA ALA A 70 8.40 9.49 3.89
C ALA A 70 9.53 10.54 3.88
N ALA A 71 10.63 10.30 4.60
CA ALA A 71 11.78 11.16 4.53
C ALA A 71 12.40 11.02 3.13
N PRO A 72 12.64 12.13 2.40
CA PRO A 72 13.28 12.05 1.11
C PRO A 72 14.68 11.45 1.26
N ASP A 73 15.06 10.61 0.29
CA ASP A 73 16.43 10.11 0.19
C ASP A 73 17.40 11.28 0.21
N ILE A 74 18.30 11.29 1.18
CA ILE A 74 19.28 12.36 1.33
C ILE A 74 20.24 12.25 0.14
N ASP A 75 20.14 13.18 -0.81
CA ASP A 75 21.09 13.27 -1.91
C ASP A 75 22.46 13.65 -1.37
N ASN A 76 23.34 12.66 -1.29
CA ASN A 76 24.72 12.81 -0.83
C ASN A 76 25.72 13.01 -1.98
N THR A 77 25.25 13.19 -3.21
CA THR A 77 26.10 13.22 -4.42
C THR A 77 27.20 14.29 -4.33
N ASP A 78 26.85 15.51 -3.91
CA ASP A 78 27.83 16.60 -3.75
C ASP A 78 28.86 16.31 -2.66
N LYS A 79 28.43 15.72 -1.55
CA LYS A 79 29.31 15.35 -0.44
C LYS A 79 30.30 14.27 -0.87
N ILE A 80 29.81 13.27 -1.60
CA ILE A 80 30.64 12.19 -2.17
C ILE A 80 31.64 12.75 -3.17
N ALA A 81 31.23 13.68 -4.05
CA ALA A 81 32.13 14.29 -5.02
C ALA A 81 33.26 15.08 -4.34
N ARG A 82 32.95 15.87 -3.29
CA ARG A 82 33.95 16.60 -2.51
C ARG A 82 34.94 15.67 -1.81
N LEU A 83 34.45 14.61 -1.17
CA LEU A 83 35.29 13.61 -0.51
C LEU A 83 36.20 12.89 -1.50
N LYS A 84 35.67 12.49 -2.67
CA LYS A 84 36.47 11.88 -3.74
C LYS A 84 37.60 12.80 -4.21
N ALA A 85 37.31 14.09 -4.39
CA ALA A 85 38.33 15.06 -4.78
C ALA A 85 39.43 15.19 -3.72
N GLN A 86 39.06 15.29 -2.43
CA GLN A 86 40.03 15.38 -1.32
C GLN A 86 40.90 14.12 -1.18
N ILE A 87 40.33 12.94 -1.44
CA ILE A 87 41.08 11.68 -1.44
C ILE A 87 42.06 11.65 -2.62
N ALA A 88 41.64 12.06 -3.82
CA ALA A 88 42.49 12.08 -5.00
C ALA A 88 43.66 13.09 -4.89
N ASP A 89 43.40 14.23 -4.23
CA ASP A 89 44.39 15.26 -3.92
C ASP A 89 45.32 14.88 -2.75
N GLY A 90 44.99 13.81 -2.01
CA GLY A 90 45.76 13.35 -0.84
C GLY A 90 45.59 14.23 0.40
N SER A 91 44.69 15.21 0.37
CA SER A 91 44.40 16.12 1.49
C SER A 91 43.38 15.56 2.49
N TYR A 92 42.77 14.40 2.19
CA TYR A 92 41.85 13.72 3.09
C TYR A 92 42.57 13.13 4.31
N LYS A 93 42.20 13.60 5.51
CA LYS A 93 42.72 13.09 6.78
C LYS A 93 41.72 12.11 7.40
N ILE A 94 42.18 10.89 7.63
CA ILE A 94 41.39 9.87 8.32
C ILE A 94 41.42 10.17 9.82
N ASP A 95 40.23 10.25 10.42
CA ASP A 95 40.07 10.25 11.86
C ASP A 95 40.09 8.81 12.38
N LEU A 96 41.17 8.43 13.07
CA LEU A 96 41.41 7.07 13.53
C LEU A 96 40.56 6.70 14.74
N ASP A 97 40.23 7.67 15.58
CA ASP A 97 39.41 7.45 16.78
C ASP A 97 37.96 7.21 16.34
N GLY A 98 37.44 8.10 15.48
CA GLY A 98 36.10 7.93 14.91
C GLY A 98 35.97 6.66 14.04
N LEU A 99 37.04 6.23 13.37
CA LEU A 99 37.05 4.96 12.65
C LEU A 99 36.96 3.76 13.61
N SER A 100 37.69 3.81 14.72
CA SER A 100 37.70 2.76 15.74
C SER A 100 36.34 2.61 16.42
N ASP A 101 35.72 3.74 16.79
CA ASP A 101 34.38 3.77 17.36
C ASP A 101 33.36 3.17 16.38
N LYS A 102 33.47 3.48 15.08
CA LYS A 102 32.56 2.94 14.07
C LYS A 102 32.73 1.43 13.86
N ILE A 103 33.95 0.93 13.94
CA ILE A 103 34.24 -0.52 13.89
C ILE A 103 33.62 -1.21 15.10
N MET A 104 33.76 -0.64 16.30
CA MET A 104 33.15 -1.19 17.51
C MET A 104 31.61 -1.17 17.45
N GLU A 105 31.00 -0.10 16.91
CA GLU A 105 29.54 0.00 16.77
C GLU A 105 28.95 -1.04 15.78
N GLN A 106 29.72 -1.53 14.82
CA GLN A 106 29.26 -2.54 13.85
C GLN A 106 29.42 -3.99 14.33
N GLU A 107 30.30 -4.24 15.30
CA GLU A 107 30.57 -5.60 15.82
C GLU A 107 29.59 -6.04 16.92
N PHE A 108 28.85 -5.11 17.53
CA PHE A 108 27.89 -5.36 18.62
C PHE A 108 26.45 -5.03 18.22
#